data_AF-A0A6I9PFX7-F1
#
_entry.id   AF-A0A6I9PFX7-F1
#
_cell.length_a   1.000
_cell.length_b   1.000
_cell.length_c   1.000
_cell.angle_alpha   90.00
_cell.angle_beta   90.00
_cell.angle_gamma   90.00
#
_symmetry.space_group_name_H-M   'P 1'
#
loop_
_entity.id
_entity.type
_entity.pdbx_description
1 polymer ?
#
loop_
_entity_poly.entity_id
_entity_poly.type
_entity_poly.pdbx_seq_one_letter_code
_entity_poly.pdbx_strand_id
1 'polypeptide(L)'
;MLNLAISDLICLLPLPLWIYTFVKGWTLGLVACKLLAYFMYCSLYSSLLTVTVLSVQRYLQVVHLQKIFDRVGKRRLLVLLWLVTMILSIPALVVRHVIKDQHGTDCHFQYSSQSQEVAVMLTETLTGFVSISVMVFSYMGLHRKVNQAAFFNNPQTTRLVT
;
A
#
# COMPACT_ATOMS: atom_id res chain seq x y z
N MET A 1 -3.67 -7.81 -12.51
CA MET A 1 -4.35 -6.51 -12.34
C MET A 1 -5.78 -6.70 -11.86
N LEU A 2 -6.67 -7.40 -12.58
CA LEU A 2 -8.06 -7.65 -12.12
C LEU A 2 -8.17 -8.28 -10.72
N ASN A 3 -7.48 -9.40 -10.46
CA ASN A 3 -7.50 -10.03 -9.12
C ASN A 3 -6.99 -9.12 -7.99
N LEU A 4 -6.10 -8.18 -8.32
CA LEU A 4 -5.51 -7.24 -7.36
C LEU A 4 -6.52 -6.13 -7.05
N ALA A 5 -7.16 -5.57 -8.07
CA ALA A 5 -8.20 -4.55 -7.92
C ALA A 5 -9.44 -5.09 -7.17
N ILE A 6 -9.84 -6.34 -7.44
CA ILE A 6 -10.95 -6.99 -6.73
C ILE A 6 -10.61 -7.16 -5.24
N SER A 7 -9.36 -7.52 -4.93
CA SER A 7 -8.90 -7.61 -3.54
C SER A 7 -8.93 -6.26 -2.84
N ASP A 8 -8.46 -5.19 -3.49
CA ASP A 8 -8.49 -3.85 -2.92
C ASP A 8 -9.93 -3.37 -2.72
N LEU A 9 -10.83 -3.65 -3.67
CA LEU A 9 -12.27 -3.38 -3.54
C LEU A 9 -12.89 -4.10 -2.34
N ILE A 10 -12.54 -5.38 -2.12
CA ILE A 10 -13.03 -6.15 -0.98
C ILE A 10 -12.55 -5.53 0.34
N CYS A 11 -11.32 -5.04 0.39
CA CYS A 11 -10.79 -4.39 1.58
C CYS A 11 -11.36 -2.97 1.80
N LEU A 12 -11.89 -2.31 0.75
CA LEU A 12 -12.58 -1.02 0.81
C LEU A 12 -14.07 -1.13 1.20
N LEU A 13 -14.72 -2.28 1.03
CA LEU A 13 -16.11 -2.53 1.47
C LEU A 13 -16.44 -2.17 2.93
N PRO A 14 -15.52 -2.22 3.91
CA PRO A 14 -15.80 -1.84 5.29
C PRO A 14 -15.73 -0.34 5.57
N LEU A 15 -15.25 0.49 4.63
CA LEU A 15 -15.29 1.96 4.73
C LEU A 15 -16.68 2.54 5.00
N PRO A 16 -17.75 2.17 4.25
CA PRO A 16 -19.09 2.68 4.52
C PRO A 16 -19.61 2.31 5.91
N LEU A 17 -19.23 1.14 6.44
CA LEU A 17 -19.52 0.78 7.83
C LEU A 17 -18.79 1.68 8.82
N TRP A 18 -17.54 2.03 8.52
CA TRP A 18 -16.75 2.95 9.34
C TRP A 18 -17.36 4.36 9.38
N ILE A 19 -17.75 4.89 8.22
CA ILE A 19 -18.45 6.18 8.08
C ILE A 19 -19.78 6.15 8.85
N TYR A 20 -20.53 5.06 8.74
CA TYR A 20 -21.78 4.89 9.47
C TYR A 20 -21.57 4.92 11.00
N THR A 21 -20.55 4.23 11.50
CA THR A 21 -20.20 4.25 12.93
C THR A 21 -19.69 5.61 13.39
N PHE A 22 -19.04 6.39 12.52
CA PHE A 22 -18.56 7.72 12.84
C PHE A 22 -19.71 8.72 13.06
N VAL A 23 -20.80 8.58 12.27
CA VAL A 23 -21.97 9.48 12.36
C VAL A 23 -22.93 9.09 13.49
N LYS A 24 -23.11 7.79 13.76
CA LYS A 24 -24.09 7.30 14.76
C LYS A 24 -23.48 6.84 16.09
N GLY A 25 -22.16 6.87 16.23
CA GLY A 25 -21.45 6.28 17.36
C GLY A 25 -21.23 4.77 17.20
N TRP A 26 -20.22 4.25 17.89
CA TRP A 26 -19.82 2.85 17.75
C TRP A 26 -20.80 1.89 18.45
N THR A 27 -21.48 1.06 17.67
CA THR A 27 -22.47 0.08 18.19
C THR A 27 -22.18 -1.38 17.83
N LEU A 28 -21.16 -1.62 17.00
CA LEU A 28 -20.84 -2.95 16.43
C LEU A 28 -19.97 -3.84 17.34
N GLY A 29 -19.61 -3.36 18.54
CA GLY A 29 -18.82 -4.10 19.52
C GLY A 29 -17.31 -4.22 19.18
N LEU A 30 -16.55 -4.92 20.02
CA LEU A 30 -15.08 -5.00 19.92
C LEU A 30 -14.60 -5.72 18.66
N VAL A 31 -15.30 -6.78 18.26
CA VAL A 31 -14.89 -7.63 17.11
C VAL A 31 -14.91 -6.82 15.82
N ALA A 32 -15.96 -6.04 15.58
CA ALA A 32 -16.02 -5.18 14.40
C ALA A 32 -14.96 -4.06 14.45
N CYS A 33 -14.59 -3.55 15.62
CA CYS A 33 -13.60 -2.47 15.74
C CYS A 33 -12.22 -2.96 15.28
N LYS A 34 -11.86 -4.17 15.71
CA LYS A 34 -10.63 -4.85 15.27
C LYS A 34 -10.67 -5.23 13.80
N LEU A 35 -11.77 -5.81 13.32
CA LEU A 35 -11.90 -6.21 11.91
C LEU A 35 -11.87 -5.01 10.97
N LEU A 36 -12.63 -3.94 11.25
CA LEU A 36 -12.60 -2.73 10.42
C LEU A 36 -11.21 -2.09 10.41
N ALA A 37 -10.50 -2.08 11.56
CA ALA A 37 -9.10 -1.65 11.60
C ALA A 37 -8.23 -2.44 10.64
N TYR A 38 -8.34 -3.76 10.75
CA TYR A 38 -7.54 -4.69 10.00
C TYR A 38 -7.72 -4.49 8.51
N PHE A 39 -8.96 -4.45 8.03
CA PHE A 39 -9.24 -4.24 6.62
C PHE A 39 -8.78 -2.87 6.12
N MET A 40 -8.89 -1.82 6.95
CA MET A 40 -8.38 -0.50 6.60
C MET A 40 -6.86 -0.52 6.40
N TYR A 41 -6.11 -1.08 7.35
CA TYR A 41 -4.65 -1.20 7.23
C TYR A 41 -4.23 -2.13 6.09
N CYS A 42 -4.91 -3.27 5.91
CA CYS A 42 -4.71 -4.15 4.76
C CYS A 42 -4.91 -3.40 3.43
N SER A 43 -5.95 -2.57 3.32
CA SER A 43 -6.21 -1.75 2.12
C SER A 43 -5.09 -0.76 1.85
N LEU A 44 -4.65 -0.04 2.88
CA LEU A 44 -3.59 0.96 2.77
C LEU A 44 -2.28 0.31 2.35
N TYR A 45 -1.85 -0.76 3.02
CA TYR A 45 -0.63 -1.47 2.68
C TYR A 45 -0.71 -2.17 1.32
N SER A 46 -1.86 -2.75 0.95
CA SER A 46 -2.08 -3.35 -0.37
C SER A 46 -1.94 -2.31 -1.48
N SER A 47 -2.58 -1.15 -1.29
CA SER A 47 -2.51 -0.03 -2.24
C SER A 47 -1.07 0.46 -2.41
N LEU A 48 -0.36 0.70 -1.29
CA LEU A 48 1.03 1.14 -1.30
C LEU A 48 1.94 0.16 -2.06
N LEU A 49 1.92 -1.12 -1.68
CA LEU A 49 2.77 -2.11 -2.32
C LEU A 49 2.41 -2.34 -3.79
N THR A 50 1.11 -2.27 -4.14
CA THR A 50 0.65 -2.37 -5.53
C THR A 50 1.21 -1.23 -6.38
N VAL A 51 1.17 0.00 -5.87
CA VAL A 51 1.73 1.17 -6.57
C VAL A 51 3.26 1.04 -6.71
N THR A 52 3.95 0.59 -5.66
CA THR A 52 5.41 0.37 -5.71
C THR A 52 5.78 -0.68 -6.76
N VAL A 53 5.08 -1.82 -6.78
CA VAL A 53 5.28 -2.89 -7.77
C VAL A 53 4.98 -2.41 -9.19
N LEU A 54 3.89 -1.67 -9.39
CA LEU A 54 3.53 -1.14 -10.71
C LEU A 54 4.61 -0.18 -11.23
N SER A 55 5.13 0.67 -10.35
CA SER A 55 6.21 1.62 -10.66
C SER A 55 7.49 0.89 -11.08
N VAL A 56 7.89 -0.14 -10.31
CA VAL A 56 9.04 -1.00 -10.63
C VAL A 56 8.83 -1.77 -11.93
N GLN A 57 7.63 -2.32 -12.15
CA GLN A 57 7.30 -3.05 -13.38
C GLN A 57 7.46 -2.15 -14.61
N ARG A 58 6.98 -0.90 -14.55
CA ARG A 58 7.13 0.07 -15.64
C ARG A 58 8.60 0.44 -15.88
N TYR A 59 9.36 0.69 -14.82
CA TYR A 59 10.79 0.96 -14.92
C TYR A 59 11.54 -0.20 -15.59
N LEU A 60 11.31 -1.43 -15.11
CA LEU A 60 11.94 -2.63 -15.67
C LEU A 60 11.56 -2.83 -17.13
N GLN A 61 10.29 -2.65 -17.52
CA GLN A 61 9.85 -2.78 -18.91
C GLN A 61 10.56 -1.83 -19.89
N VAL A 62 10.92 -0.63 -19.43
CA VAL A 62 11.62 0.39 -20.24
C VAL A 62 13.14 0.18 -20.24
N VAL A 63 13.71 -0.35 -19.16
CA VAL A 63 15.16 -0.53 -19.01
C VAL A 63 15.64 -1.87 -19.55
N HIS A 64 14.89 -2.95 -19.32
CA HIS A 64 15.10 -4.26 -19.89
C HIS A 64 13.83 -4.63 -20.67
N LEU A 65 13.93 -4.98 -21.95
CA LEU A 65 12.80 -5.50 -22.75
C LEU A 65 12.32 -6.85 -22.18
N GLN A 66 11.70 -6.84 -21.01
CA GLN A 66 11.75 -7.98 -20.12
C GLN A 66 10.43 -8.76 -20.10
N LYS A 67 10.52 -10.00 -20.61
CA LYS A 67 9.52 -11.08 -20.51
C LYS A 67 9.38 -11.68 -19.09
N ILE A 68 10.10 -11.19 -18.06
CA ILE A 68 10.15 -11.81 -16.70
C ILE A 68 8.79 -11.81 -15.99
N PHE A 69 7.87 -10.92 -16.36
CA PHE A 69 6.50 -10.95 -15.85
C PHE A 69 5.60 -11.92 -16.63
N ASP A 70 6.08 -13.14 -16.81
CA ASP A 70 5.26 -14.23 -17.33
C ASP A 70 4.08 -14.49 -16.37
N ARG A 71 2.99 -15.12 -16.84
CA ARG A 71 1.76 -15.29 -16.01
C ARG A 71 2.04 -15.90 -14.63
N VAL A 72 3.03 -16.80 -14.55
CA VAL A 72 3.45 -17.46 -13.32
C VAL A 72 4.12 -16.49 -12.33
N GLY A 73 4.94 -15.56 -12.82
CA GLY A 73 5.61 -14.54 -12.00
C GLY A 73 4.62 -13.56 -11.38
N LYS A 74 3.62 -13.11 -12.15
CA LYS A 74 2.58 -12.19 -11.65
C LYS A 74 1.74 -12.80 -10.53
N ARG A 75 1.38 -14.09 -10.63
CA ARG A 75 0.60 -14.78 -9.59
C ARG A 75 1.41 -14.96 -8.31
N ARG A 76 2.70 -15.33 -8.41
CA ARG A 76 3.58 -15.44 -7.23
C ARG A 76 3.76 -14.10 -6.53
N LEU A 77 3.96 -13.03 -7.29
CA LEU A 77 4.12 -11.69 -6.73
C LEU A 77 2.87 -11.22 -6.00
N LEU A 78 1.68 -11.54 -6.55
CA LEU A 78 0.40 -11.25 -5.92
C LEU A 78 0.23 -11.98 -4.58
N VAL A 79 0.61 -13.27 -4.52
CA VAL A 79 0.56 -14.05 -3.27
C VAL A 79 1.54 -13.50 -2.24
N LEU A 80 2.77 -13.15 -2.66
CA LEU A 80 3.76 -12.54 -1.76
C LEU A 80 3.30 -11.20 -1.21
N LEU A 81 2.73 -10.35 -2.07
CA LEU A 81 2.12 -9.08 -1.66
C LEU A 81 1.05 -9.30 -0.60
N TRP A 82 0.15 -10.25 -0.82
CA TRP A 82 -0.90 -10.61 0.14
C TRP A 82 -0.35 -11.09 1.48
N LEU A 83 0.68 -11.94 1.47
CA LEU A 83 1.30 -12.40 2.71
C LEU A 83 1.94 -11.22 3.48
N VAL A 84 2.63 -10.33 2.76
CA VAL A 84 3.30 -9.17 3.34
C VAL A 84 2.28 -8.19 3.93
N THR A 85 1.19 -7.88 3.23
CA THR A 85 0.13 -6.98 3.75
C THR A 85 -0.55 -7.55 4.99
N MET A 86 -0.85 -8.86 4.98
CA MET A 86 -1.46 -9.53 6.11
C MET A 86 -0.55 -9.47 7.34
N ILE A 87 0.75 -9.72 7.17
CA ILE A 87 1.74 -9.65 8.26
C ILE A 87 1.88 -8.23 8.82
N LEU A 88 2.02 -7.22 7.94
CA LEU A 88 2.15 -5.81 8.32
C LEU A 88 0.89 -5.25 9.01
N SER A 89 -0.27 -5.84 8.79
CA SER A 89 -1.54 -5.40 9.38
C SER A 89 -1.83 -6.04 10.74
N ILE A 90 -1.09 -7.09 11.15
CA ILE A 90 -1.25 -7.76 12.46
C ILE A 90 -1.00 -6.80 13.65
N PRO A 91 0.07 -5.99 13.69
CA PRO A 91 0.34 -5.09 14.82
C PRO A 91 -0.79 -4.07 15.04
N ALA A 92 -1.38 -3.57 13.95
CA ALA A 92 -2.52 -2.66 14.01
C ALA A 92 -3.79 -3.31 14.61
N LEU A 93 -3.96 -4.62 14.44
CA LEU A 93 -5.03 -5.40 15.07
C LEU A 93 -4.84 -5.53 16.59
N VAL A 94 -3.59 -5.68 17.04
CA VAL A 94 -3.25 -5.91 18.45
C VAL A 94 -3.45 -4.65 19.29
N VAL A 95 -3.19 -3.48 18.71
CA VAL A 95 -3.28 -2.18 19.40
C VAL A 95 -4.72 -1.61 19.44
N ARG A 96 -5.62 -2.03 18.54
CA ARG A 96 -7.00 -1.51 18.53
C ARG A 96 -7.84 -2.12 19.65
N HIS A 97 -8.39 -1.27 20.50
CA HIS A 97 -9.31 -1.63 21.57
C HIS A 97 -10.57 -0.76 21.56
N VAL A 98 -11.66 -1.30 22.10
CA VAL A 98 -12.89 -0.52 22.32
C VAL A 98 -12.86 0.01 23.75
N ILE A 99 -12.90 1.33 23.88
CA ILE A 99 -13.02 2.02 25.16
C ILE A 99 -14.48 2.44 25.29
N LYS A 100 -15.08 2.17 26.45
CA LYS A 100 -16.41 2.68 26.79
C LYS A 100 -16.19 3.94 27.63
N ASP A 101 -16.58 5.08 27.07
CA ASP A 101 -16.59 6.36 27.78
C ASP A 101 -18.01 6.75 28.19
N GLN A 102 -18.12 7.74 29.08
CA GLN A 102 -19.40 8.22 29.62
C GLN A 102 -20.36 8.78 28.54
N HIS A 103 -19.85 9.11 27.35
CA HIS A 103 -20.61 9.66 26.22
C HIS A 103 -20.88 8.65 25.10
N GLY A 104 -20.39 7.41 25.20
CA GLY A 104 -20.54 6.42 24.15
C GLY A 104 -19.45 5.35 24.16
N THR A 105 -19.63 4.35 23.31
CA THR A 105 -18.56 3.39 23.02
C THR A 105 -17.76 3.95 21.85
N ASP A 106 -16.43 3.88 21.90
CA ASP A 106 -15.57 4.34 20.79
C ASP A 106 -14.37 3.39 20.58
N CYS A 107 -13.90 3.34 19.33
CA CYS A 107 -12.83 2.44 18.90
C CYS A 107 -11.50 3.21 18.86
N HIS A 108 -10.68 3.07 19.90
CA HIS A 108 -9.42 3.79 20.05
C HIS A 108 -8.19 2.88 20.00
N PHE A 109 -7.04 3.49 19.72
CA PHE A 109 -5.75 2.84 19.88
C PHE A 109 -5.40 2.77 21.36
N GLN A 110 -5.16 1.57 21.87
CA GLN A 110 -4.72 1.34 23.23
C GLN A 110 -3.39 0.59 23.21
N TYR A 111 -2.32 1.31 23.52
CA TYR A 111 -0.98 0.75 23.62
C TYR A 111 -0.78 0.19 25.03
N SER A 112 -0.31 -1.06 25.15
CA SER A 112 -0.04 -1.66 26.46
C SER A 112 1.23 -1.11 27.12
N SER A 113 2.14 -0.54 26.34
CA SER A 113 3.42 0.01 26.78
C SER A 113 3.89 1.08 25.80
N GLN A 114 4.63 2.09 26.29
CA GLN A 114 5.30 3.08 25.43
C GLN A 114 6.26 2.42 24.42
N SER A 115 6.90 1.31 24.80
CA SER A 115 7.76 0.56 23.88
C SER A 115 6.99 -0.03 22.69
N GLN A 116 5.74 -0.44 22.90
CA GLN A 116 4.87 -0.97 21.84
C GLN A 116 4.39 0.16 20.91
N GLU A 117 4.05 1.32 21.46
CA GLU A 117 3.67 2.51 20.68
C GLU A 117 4.80 2.95 19.76
N VAL A 118 6.00 3.11 20.31
CA VAL A 118 7.19 3.51 19.55
C VAL A 118 7.53 2.47 18.48
N ALA A 119 7.47 1.18 18.80
CA ALA A 119 7.76 0.11 17.84
C ALA A 119 6.77 0.10 16.66
N VAL A 120 5.48 0.29 16.93
CA VAL A 120 4.44 0.34 15.88
C VAL A 120 4.64 1.57 15.01
N MET A 121 4.76 2.76 15.61
CA MET A 121 5.00 4.02 14.90
C MET A 121 6.26 3.98 14.02
N LEU A 122 7.37 3.42 14.54
CA LEU A 122 8.60 3.22 13.78
C LEU A 122 8.39 2.27 12.61
N THR A 123 7.70 1.15 12.83
CA THR A 123 7.44 0.16 11.78
C THR A 123 6.60 0.76 10.66
N GLU A 124 5.54 1.51 10.98
CA GLU A 124 4.70 2.19 9.99
C GLU A 124 5.49 3.25 9.23
N THR A 125 6.26 4.08 9.94
CA THR A 125 7.08 5.15 9.35
C THR A 125 8.13 4.59 8.40
N LEU A 126 8.86 3.56 8.81
CA LEU A 126 9.89 2.91 8.00
C LEU A 126 9.27 2.25 6.75
N THR A 127 8.15 1.56 6.92
CA THR A 127 7.43 0.92 5.80
C THR A 127 6.98 1.96 4.77
N GLY A 128 6.43 3.08 5.22
CA GLY A 128 6.03 4.20 4.37
C GLY A 128 7.23 4.85 3.67
N PHE A 129 8.29 5.16 4.41
CA PHE A 129 9.50 5.79 3.88
C PHE A 129 10.19 4.93 2.82
N VAL A 130 10.33 3.63 3.06
CA VAL A 130 10.89 2.68 2.09
C VAL A 130 10.02 2.63 0.83
N SER A 131 8.69 2.54 0.99
CA SER A 131 7.76 2.46 -0.14
C SER A 131 7.80 3.72 -1.02
N ILE A 132 7.80 4.92 -0.39
CA ILE A 132 7.91 6.21 -1.08
C ILE A 132 9.26 6.34 -1.77
N SER A 133 10.35 5.98 -1.10
CA SER A 133 11.70 6.04 -1.67
C SER A 133 11.78 5.19 -2.94
N VAL A 134 11.35 3.92 -2.89
CA VAL A 134 11.34 3.03 -4.06
C VAL A 134 10.46 3.59 -5.19
N MET A 135 9.30 4.17 -4.85
CA MET A 135 8.43 4.82 -5.84
C MET A 135 9.15 6.00 -6.50
N VAL A 136 9.77 6.90 -5.74
CA VAL A 136 10.52 8.04 -6.28
C VAL A 136 11.69 7.57 -7.16
N PHE A 137 12.49 6.62 -6.70
CA PHE A 137 13.62 6.09 -7.48
C PHE A 137 13.16 5.48 -8.81
N SER A 138 12.10 4.68 -8.80
CA SER A 138 11.56 4.06 -10.02
C SER A 138 10.94 5.08 -10.98
N TYR A 139 10.21 6.09 -10.48
CA TYR A 139 9.68 7.19 -11.30
C TYR A 139 10.78 8.07 -11.88
N MET A 140 11.79 8.43 -11.09
CA MET A 140 12.94 9.22 -11.55
C MET A 140 13.71 8.47 -12.64
N GLY A 141 13.92 7.16 -12.46
CA GLY A 141 14.53 6.30 -13.47
C GLY A 141 13.71 6.23 -14.76
N LEU A 142 12.39 6.07 -14.65
CA LEU A 142 11.46 6.07 -15.79
C LEU A 142 11.50 7.40 -16.54
N HIS A 143 11.39 8.51 -15.81
CA HIS A 143 11.39 9.86 -16.40
C HIS A 143 12.70 10.14 -17.13
N ARG A 144 13.85 9.83 -16.52
CA ARG A 144 15.17 9.99 -17.17
C ARG A 144 15.28 9.20 -18.48
N LYS A 145 14.86 7.93 -18.49
CA LYS A 145 14.90 7.06 -19.68
C LYS A 145 13.95 7.52 -20.78
N VAL A 146 12.73 7.93 -20.41
CA VAL A 146 11.75 8.46 -21.37
C VAL A 146 12.26 9.77 -21.98
N ASN A 147 12.83 10.67 -21.17
CA ASN A 147 13.40 11.91 -21.69
C ASN A 147 14.62 11.67 -22.60
N GLN A 148 15.49 10.72 -22.26
CA GLN A 148 16.60 10.32 -23.15
C GLN A 148 16.08 9.74 -24.46
N ALA A 149 15.11 8.83 -24.41
CA ALA A 149 14.50 8.28 -25.62
C ALA A 149 13.84 9.36 -26.48
N ALA A 150 13.12 10.32 -25.88
CA ALA A 150 12.54 11.45 -26.59
C ALA A 150 13.60 12.40 -27.19
N PHE A 151 14.73 12.60 -26.48
CA PHE A 151 15.86 13.39 -26.98
C PHE A 151 16.55 12.73 -28.18
N PHE A 152 16.75 11.40 -28.15
CA PHE A 152 17.30 10.65 -29.28
C PHE A 152 16.33 10.51 -30.45
N ASN A 153 15.02 10.60 -30.21
CA ASN A 153 13.99 10.56 -31.25
C ASN A 153 13.69 11.95 -31.85
N ASN A 154 14.41 13.00 -31.44
CA ASN A 154 14.31 14.31 -32.06
C ASN A 154 15.11 14.30 -33.39
N PRO A 155 14.45 14.43 -34.56
CA PRO A 155 15.11 14.32 -35.87
C PRO A 155 16.14 15.41 -36.16
N GLN A 156 16.33 16.41 -35.29
CA GLN A 156 17.32 17.47 -35.48
C GLN A 156 18.74 17.09 -35.02
N THR A 157 18.93 16.09 -34.15
CA THR A 157 20.26 15.76 -33.61
C THR A 157 21.02 14.70 -34.42
N THR A 158 20.36 13.96 -35.31
CA THR A 158 21.03 13.05 -36.26
C THR A 158 21.81 13.78 -37.36
N ARG A 159 21.62 15.10 -37.50
CA ARG A 159 22.23 15.91 -38.56
C ARG A 159 23.53 16.62 -38.16
N LEU A 160 24.12 16.25 -37.01
CA LEU A 160 25.40 16.76 -36.51
C LEU A 160 26.50 15.67 -36.46
N VAL A 161 26.21 14.46 -36.96
CA VAL A 161 27.16 13.34 -37.06
C VAL A 161 27.21 12.78 -38.48
N THR A 162 26.91 13.59 -39.49
CA THR A 162 27.20 13.30 -40.90
C THR A 162 27.58 14.59 -41.59
#